data_AF-A0A972I8E7-F1
#
_entry.id   AF-A0A972I8E7-F1
#
_cell.length_a   1.000
_cell.length_b   1.000
_cell.length_c   1.000
_cell.angle_alpha   90.00
_cell.angle_beta   90.00
_cell.angle_gamma   90.00
#
_symmetry.space_group_name_H-M   'P 1'
#
loop_
_entity.id
_entity.type
_entity.pdbx_description
1 polymer ?
#
loop_
_entity_poly.entity_id
_entity_poly.type
_entity_poly.pdbx_seq_one_letter_code
_entity_poly.pdbx_strand_id
1 'polypeptide(L)'
;MNEDEDVTRIIVARAMRRFERWQRQVHERSDRIFGYLFVGQWLFCIGVAAWVAPYVIDDLDGAIHPHVVAATTLGLGVIAFPLLLIRTQPGAVATRHVVAVAQMLLSALIIYVTNGRIESHFHVFGSLAFLAFYLDWKVLVTATTVTLLDHALRGAFDPRSIYGVDAVEWTRFVEHAFWILFALAFLVHHTSRTLASWLRFAEEGGMLEAMAESEWRARSVVEREREEREERTA
;
A
#
# COMPACT_ATOMS: atom_id res chain seq x y z
N MET A 1 -3.39 6.17 44.79
CA MET A 1 -3.41 5.65 43.41
C MET A 1 -3.16 4.15 43.52
N ASN A 2 -4.06 3.32 43.01
CA ASN A 2 -4.14 1.89 43.35
C ASN A 2 -3.14 1.07 42.52
N GLU A 3 -2.39 0.17 43.15
CA GLU A 3 -1.29 -0.61 42.51
C GLU A 3 -1.80 -1.46 41.32
N ASP A 4 -3.04 -1.95 41.41
CA ASP A 4 -3.70 -2.69 40.33
C ASP A 4 -4.06 -1.82 39.11
N GLU A 5 -4.36 -0.53 39.31
CA GLU A 5 -4.58 0.40 38.20
C GLU A 5 -3.30 0.65 37.43
N ASP A 6 -2.16 0.76 38.13
CA ASP A 6 -0.86 0.99 37.50
C ASP A 6 -0.42 -0.23 36.67
N VAL A 7 -0.66 -1.45 37.17
CA VAL A 7 -0.36 -2.69 36.43
C VAL A 7 -1.24 -2.83 35.19
N THR A 8 -2.54 -2.53 35.30
CA THR A 8 -3.46 -2.55 34.16
C THR A 8 -3.00 -1.59 33.07
N ARG A 9 -2.63 -0.36 33.43
CA ARG A 9 -2.10 0.64 32.48
C ARG A 9 -0.83 0.14 31.79
N ILE A 10 0.09 -0.50 32.52
CA ILE A 10 1.34 -1.02 31.96
C ILE A 10 1.07 -2.13 30.94
N ILE A 11 0.15 -3.05 31.22
CA ILE A 11 -0.19 -4.18 30.35
C ILE A 11 -0.87 -3.68 29.07
N VAL A 12 -1.86 -2.80 29.19
CA VAL A 12 -2.54 -2.19 28.03
C VAL A 12 -1.56 -1.40 27.18
N ALA A 13 -0.68 -0.59 27.78
CA ALA A 13 0.36 0.14 27.06
C ALA A 13 1.34 -0.80 26.32
N ARG A 14 1.65 -1.97 26.90
CA ARG A 14 2.45 -3.01 26.23
C ARG A 14 1.73 -3.62 25.03
N ALA A 15 0.42 -3.83 25.12
CA ALA A 15 -0.39 -4.28 23.99
C ALA A 15 -0.41 -3.26 22.85
N MET A 16 -0.56 -1.97 23.15
CA MET A 16 -0.48 -0.90 22.15
C MET A 16 0.88 -0.81 21.46
N ARG A 17 1.98 -0.94 22.22
CA ARG A 17 3.33 -1.03 21.62
C ARG A 17 3.53 -2.27 20.73
N ARG A 18 2.79 -3.36 20.96
CA ARG A 18 2.79 -4.53 20.05
C ARG A 18 2.06 -4.18 18.76
N PHE A 19 0.91 -3.52 18.85
CA PHE A 19 0.14 -3.05 17.69
C PHE A 19 0.94 -2.07 16.82
N GLU A 20 1.56 -1.04 17.40
CA GLU A 20 2.37 -0.07 16.65
C GLU A 20 3.54 -0.73 15.91
N ARG A 21 4.21 -1.70 16.55
CA ARG A 21 5.28 -2.49 15.93
C ARG A 21 4.75 -3.33 14.79
N TRP A 22 3.61 -3.99 14.97
CA TRP A 22 2.94 -4.74 13.91
C TRP A 22 2.58 -3.84 12.72
N GLN A 23 2.00 -2.67 12.96
CA GLN A 23 1.63 -1.72 11.91
C GLN A 23 2.87 -1.26 11.12
N ARG A 24 3.96 -0.94 11.83
CA ARG A 24 5.25 -0.62 11.18
C ARG A 24 5.75 -1.80 10.33
N GLN A 25 5.69 -3.04 10.84
CA GLN A 25 6.09 -4.23 10.09
C GLN A 25 5.24 -4.46 8.83
N VAL A 26 3.94 -4.17 8.88
CA VAL A 26 3.05 -4.20 7.70
C VAL A 26 3.56 -3.21 6.65
N HIS A 27 3.84 -1.96 7.03
CA HIS A 27 4.36 -0.96 6.09
C HIS A 27 5.71 -1.38 5.51
N GLU A 28 6.68 -1.78 6.34
CA GLU A 28 8.01 -2.19 5.88
C GLU A 28 7.95 -3.45 4.99
N ARG A 29 7.03 -4.39 5.27
CA ARG A 29 6.81 -5.56 4.42
C ARG A 29 6.23 -5.16 3.07
N SER A 30 5.24 -4.28 3.06
CA SER A 30 4.64 -3.74 1.85
C SER A 30 5.68 -2.99 1.01
N ASP A 31 6.52 -2.16 1.62
CA ASP A 31 7.65 -1.49 0.95
C ASP A 31 8.57 -2.49 0.24
N ARG A 32 8.94 -3.59 0.91
CA ARG A 32 9.79 -4.63 0.30
C ARG A 32 9.10 -5.35 -0.86
N ILE A 33 7.81 -5.65 -0.73
CA ILE A 33 7.02 -6.23 -1.83
C ILE A 33 7.05 -5.29 -3.04
N PHE A 34 6.80 -3.99 -2.82
CA PHE A 34 6.89 -2.99 -3.88
C PHE A 34 8.29 -2.86 -4.47
N GLY A 35 9.35 -3.02 -3.67
CA GLY A 35 10.73 -3.05 -4.17
C GLY A 35 10.95 -4.13 -5.23
N TYR A 36 10.46 -5.35 -4.99
CA TYR A 36 10.53 -6.43 -5.98
C TYR A 36 9.57 -6.20 -7.16
N LEU A 37 8.35 -5.72 -6.88
CA LEU A 37 7.36 -5.42 -7.92
C LEU A 37 7.87 -4.35 -8.89
N PHE A 38 8.51 -3.28 -8.43
CA PHE A 38 9.02 -2.23 -9.31
C PHE A 38 10.05 -2.74 -10.30
N VAL A 39 11.00 -3.57 -9.85
CA VAL A 39 11.99 -4.16 -10.75
C VAL A 39 11.31 -5.10 -11.74
N GLY A 40 10.40 -5.95 -11.28
CA GLY A 40 9.66 -6.88 -12.15
C GLY A 40 8.78 -6.17 -13.18
N GLN A 41 8.02 -5.16 -12.75
CA GLN A 41 7.13 -4.37 -13.61
C GLN A 41 7.92 -3.49 -14.58
N TRP A 42 9.07 -2.96 -14.18
CA TRP A 42 9.93 -2.21 -15.09
C TRP A 42 10.50 -3.10 -16.20
N LEU A 43 11.04 -4.27 -15.86
CA LEU A 43 11.51 -5.24 -16.84
C LEU A 43 10.36 -5.73 -17.74
N PHE A 44 9.19 -5.98 -17.16
CA PHE A 44 7.98 -6.31 -17.91
C PHE A 44 7.59 -5.18 -18.87
N CYS A 45 7.63 -3.91 -18.43
CA CYS A 45 7.32 -2.76 -19.27
C CYS A 45 8.29 -2.64 -20.46
N ILE A 46 9.59 -2.90 -20.25
CA ILE A 46 10.57 -2.95 -21.34
C ILE A 46 10.23 -4.09 -22.31
N GLY A 47 9.90 -5.28 -21.79
CA GLY A 47 9.50 -6.43 -22.61
C GLY A 47 8.25 -6.17 -23.45
N VAL A 48 7.22 -5.56 -22.84
CA VAL A 48 6.00 -5.15 -23.54
C VAL A 48 6.30 -4.08 -24.59
N ALA A 49 7.09 -3.07 -24.26
CA ALA A 49 7.48 -2.04 -25.21
C ALA A 49 8.23 -2.64 -26.41
N ALA A 50 9.12 -3.61 -26.19
CA ALA A 50 9.84 -4.30 -27.26
C ALA A 50 8.92 -5.20 -28.11
N TRP A 51 7.90 -5.81 -27.49
CA TRP A 51 6.91 -6.62 -28.20
C TRP A 51 5.97 -5.77 -29.05
N VAL A 52 5.49 -4.65 -28.50
CA VAL A 52 4.46 -3.80 -29.13
C VAL A 52 5.06 -2.87 -30.18
N ALA A 53 6.32 -2.46 -29.99
CA ALA A 53 7.05 -1.54 -30.85
C ALA A 53 6.92 -1.79 -32.37
N PRO A 54 7.01 -3.04 -32.88
CA PRO A 54 6.87 -3.33 -34.31
C PRO A 54 5.45 -3.11 -34.88
N TYR A 55 4.43 -3.01 -34.02
CA TYR A 55 3.02 -2.95 -34.43
C TYR A 55 2.39 -1.55 -34.30
N VAL A 56 3.13 -0.58 -33.74
CA VAL A 56 2.60 0.76 -33.43
C VAL A 56 3.16 1.85 -34.34
N ILE A 57 4.33 1.64 -34.95
CA ILE A 57 4.98 2.63 -35.82
C ILE A 57 5.35 1.94 -37.14
N ASP A 58 4.64 2.29 -38.21
CA ASP A 58 4.76 1.69 -39.55
C ASP A 58 6.10 2.00 -40.27
N ASP A 59 6.99 2.84 -39.71
CA ASP A 59 7.97 3.54 -40.56
C ASP A 59 9.36 3.84 -39.94
N LEU A 60 9.95 2.90 -39.18
CA LEU A 60 11.33 3.06 -38.70
C LEU A 60 12.17 1.80 -38.92
N ASP A 61 12.74 1.69 -40.11
CA ASP A 61 13.81 0.74 -40.44
C ASP A 61 15.01 0.95 -39.49
N GLY A 62 15.18 0.05 -38.53
CA GLY A 62 16.44 -0.13 -37.78
C GLY A 62 16.75 0.85 -36.64
N ALA A 63 15.84 1.76 -36.26
CA ALA A 63 16.03 2.63 -35.10
C ALA A 63 15.53 1.96 -33.80
N ILE A 64 16.18 2.22 -32.66
CA ILE A 64 15.65 1.80 -31.34
C ILE A 64 14.27 2.43 -31.19
N HIS A 65 13.24 1.59 -31.08
CA HIS A 65 11.87 2.08 -31.01
C HIS A 65 11.68 3.04 -29.83
N PRO A 66 11.10 4.24 -30.05
CA PRO A 66 10.94 5.26 -29.01
C PRO A 66 10.30 4.75 -27.72
N HIS A 67 9.38 3.78 -27.82
CA HIS A 67 8.71 3.17 -26.67
C HIS A 67 9.65 2.36 -25.78
N VAL A 68 10.65 1.68 -26.36
CA VAL A 68 11.68 0.93 -25.59
C VAL A 68 12.60 1.90 -24.87
N VAL A 69 12.98 3.00 -25.52
CA VAL A 69 13.78 4.07 -24.88
C VAL A 69 13.00 4.70 -23.73
N ALA A 70 11.72 5.02 -23.94
CA ALA A 70 10.85 5.54 -22.90
C ALA A 70 10.68 4.55 -21.73
N ALA A 71 10.36 3.29 -22.01
CA ALA A 71 10.24 2.24 -20.99
C ALA A 71 11.52 2.10 -20.14
N THR A 72 12.68 2.18 -20.78
CA THR A 72 13.97 2.05 -20.10
C THR A 72 14.29 3.29 -19.26
N THR A 73 14.27 4.48 -19.88
CA THR A 73 14.74 5.72 -19.25
C THR A 73 13.74 6.31 -18.26
N LEU A 74 12.48 6.48 -18.66
CA LEU A 74 11.43 6.97 -17.78
C LEU A 74 11.10 5.95 -16.70
N GLY A 75 11.06 4.67 -17.05
CA GLY A 75 10.84 3.59 -16.08
C GLY A 75 11.91 3.58 -14.99
N LEU A 76 13.20 3.68 -15.36
CA LEU A 76 14.28 3.79 -14.39
C LEU A 76 14.15 5.04 -13.51
N GLY A 77 13.83 6.19 -14.11
CA GLY A 77 13.61 7.44 -13.38
C GLY A 77 12.47 7.34 -12.35
N VAL A 78 11.38 6.67 -12.71
CA VAL A 78 10.21 6.45 -11.84
C VAL A 78 10.56 5.53 -10.66
N ILE A 79 11.31 4.45 -10.88
CA ILE A 79 11.57 3.46 -9.81
C ILE A 79 12.81 3.75 -8.96
N ALA A 80 13.77 4.54 -9.44
CA ALA A 80 15.03 4.74 -8.74
C ALA A 80 14.84 5.39 -7.35
N PHE A 81 14.05 6.46 -7.27
CA PHE A 81 13.81 7.19 -6.02
C PHE A 81 13.00 6.38 -4.98
N PRO A 82 11.86 5.74 -5.31
CA PRO A 82 11.17 4.89 -4.33
C PRO A 82 12.03 3.72 -3.87
N LEU A 83 12.84 3.11 -4.74
CA LEU A 83 13.76 2.04 -4.32
C LEU A 83 14.80 2.51 -3.30
N LEU A 84 15.31 3.73 -3.45
CA LEU A 84 16.20 4.35 -2.47
C LEU A 84 15.48 4.56 -1.12
N LEU A 85 14.25 5.07 -1.13
CA LEU A 85 13.48 5.30 0.09
C LEU A 85 13.06 4.00 0.77
N ILE A 86 12.66 2.97 0.01
CA ILE A 86 12.37 1.63 0.53
C ILE A 86 13.59 1.06 1.28
N ARG A 87 14.80 1.35 0.78
CA ARG A 87 16.04 0.82 1.37
C ARG A 87 16.53 1.64 2.57
N THR A 88 16.32 2.96 2.57
CA THR A 88 16.87 3.88 3.58
C THR A 88 15.88 4.27 4.67
N GLN A 89 14.59 4.32 4.33
CA GLN A 89 13.50 4.79 5.20
C GLN A 89 12.27 3.85 5.10
N PRO A 90 12.43 2.54 5.32
CA PRO A 90 11.29 1.62 5.28
C PRO A 90 10.28 1.95 6.40
N GLY A 91 9.00 1.78 6.10
CA GLY A 91 7.87 2.04 6.98
C GLY A 91 7.49 3.52 7.13
N ALA A 92 8.29 4.44 6.60
CA ALA A 92 8.02 5.87 6.69
C ALA A 92 6.80 6.28 5.87
N VAL A 93 6.10 7.33 6.33
CA VAL A 93 4.93 7.89 5.63
C VAL A 93 5.31 8.36 4.24
N ALA A 94 6.40 9.12 4.13
CA ALA A 94 6.90 9.60 2.85
C ALA A 94 7.16 8.46 1.86
N THR A 95 7.83 7.39 2.31
CA THR A 95 8.16 6.22 1.48
C THR A 95 6.91 5.62 0.83
N ARG A 96 5.88 5.28 1.60
CA ARG A 96 4.67 4.65 1.05
C ARG A 96 3.88 5.57 0.10
N HIS A 97 3.90 6.88 0.31
CA HIS A 97 3.29 7.83 -0.64
C HIS A 97 4.10 7.94 -1.93
N VAL A 98 5.44 7.99 -1.85
CA VAL A 98 6.32 7.97 -3.03
C VAL A 98 6.16 6.65 -3.81
N VAL A 99 6.01 5.53 -3.11
CA VAL A 99 5.69 4.23 -3.72
C VAL A 99 4.36 4.29 -4.46
N ALA A 100 3.30 4.84 -3.86
CA ALA A 100 2.01 5.01 -4.54
C ALA A 100 2.12 5.85 -5.81
N VAL A 101 2.81 7.00 -5.75
CA VAL A 101 3.04 7.86 -6.91
C VAL A 101 3.78 7.08 -8.01
N ALA A 102 4.89 6.44 -7.68
CA ALA A 102 5.69 5.68 -8.65
C ALA A 102 4.91 4.51 -9.26
N GLN A 103 4.09 3.81 -8.47
CA GLN A 103 3.25 2.72 -8.96
C GLN A 103 2.23 3.19 -10.00
N MET A 104 1.63 4.37 -9.79
CA MET A 104 0.70 4.94 -10.76
C MET A 104 1.41 5.47 -12.00
N LEU A 105 2.59 6.10 -11.85
CA LEU A 105 3.41 6.53 -12.98
C LEU A 105 3.90 5.33 -13.82
N LEU A 106 4.22 4.20 -13.20
CA LEU A 106 4.56 2.99 -13.92
C LEU A 106 3.34 2.40 -14.67
N SER A 107 2.14 2.50 -14.08
CA SER A 107 0.88 2.17 -14.77
C SER A 107 0.65 3.07 -15.99
N ALA A 108 0.86 4.38 -15.83
CA ALA A 108 0.76 5.36 -16.92
C ALA A 108 1.76 5.06 -18.04
N LEU A 109 3.00 4.69 -17.69
CA LEU A 109 4.03 4.30 -18.65
C LEU A 109 3.65 3.02 -19.40
N ILE A 110 3.11 2.01 -18.72
CA ILE A 110 2.62 0.78 -19.37
C ILE A 110 1.49 1.10 -20.36
N ILE A 111 0.54 1.96 -19.97
CA ILE A 111 -0.55 2.41 -20.87
C ILE A 111 0.02 3.16 -22.08
N TYR A 112 1.02 4.01 -21.86
CA TYR A 112 1.68 4.76 -22.94
C TYR A 112 2.38 3.83 -23.93
N VAL A 113 3.23 2.90 -23.46
CA VAL A 113 4.00 2.02 -24.36
C VAL A 113 3.13 0.97 -25.05
N THR A 114 1.89 0.79 -24.61
CA THR A 114 0.88 -0.01 -25.31
C THR A 114 -0.05 0.83 -26.18
N ASN A 115 0.24 2.12 -26.38
CA ASN A 115 -0.54 3.04 -27.21
C ASN A 115 -2.00 3.20 -26.74
N GLY A 116 -2.20 3.32 -25.42
CA GLY A 116 -3.52 3.62 -24.86
C GLY A 116 -4.49 2.43 -24.84
N ARG A 117 -3.99 1.19 -24.86
CA ARG A 117 -4.84 0.00 -24.80
C ARG A 117 -5.68 -0.04 -23.53
N ILE A 118 -6.96 -0.35 -23.68
CA ILE A 118 -7.91 -0.46 -22.57
C ILE A 118 -7.46 -1.56 -21.59
N GLU A 119 -6.90 -2.67 -22.07
CA GLU A 119 -6.47 -3.77 -21.18
C GLU A 119 -5.31 -3.35 -20.27
N SER A 120 -4.43 -2.44 -20.72
CA SER A 120 -3.33 -1.92 -19.90
C SER A 120 -3.83 -1.10 -18.72
N HIS A 121 -5.04 -0.53 -18.79
CA HIS A 121 -5.63 0.22 -17.69
C HIS A 121 -6.00 -0.66 -16.50
N PHE A 122 -6.17 -1.99 -16.69
CA PHE A 122 -6.37 -2.92 -15.57
C PHE A 122 -5.20 -2.90 -14.58
N HIS A 123 -4.00 -2.50 -15.01
CA HIS A 123 -2.85 -2.35 -14.13
C HIS A 123 -3.08 -1.28 -13.03
N VAL A 124 -3.88 -0.24 -13.29
CA VAL A 124 -4.27 0.76 -12.29
C VAL A 124 -5.05 0.10 -11.15
N PHE A 125 -6.08 -0.69 -11.48
CA PHE A 125 -6.91 -1.40 -10.50
C PHE A 125 -6.11 -2.44 -9.71
N GLY A 126 -5.29 -3.24 -10.41
CA GLY A 126 -4.37 -4.17 -9.77
C GLY A 126 -3.45 -3.44 -8.79
N SER A 127 -2.86 -2.32 -9.22
CA SER A 127 -1.97 -1.53 -8.37
C SER A 127 -2.66 -0.97 -7.13
N LEU A 128 -3.91 -0.49 -7.22
CA LEU A 128 -4.69 -0.08 -6.05
C LEU A 128 -4.93 -1.24 -5.08
N ALA A 129 -5.19 -2.44 -5.60
CA ALA A 129 -5.34 -3.63 -4.75
C ALA A 129 -4.04 -3.99 -4.00
N PHE A 130 -2.88 -3.93 -4.66
CA PHE A 130 -1.58 -4.13 -3.99
C PHE A 130 -1.26 -3.01 -2.99
N LEU A 131 -1.55 -1.75 -3.32
CA LEU A 131 -1.34 -0.62 -2.42
C LEU A 131 -2.23 -0.70 -1.16
N ALA A 132 -3.37 -1.38 -1.22
CA ALA A 132 -4.21 -1.62 -0.05
C ALA A 132 -3.51 -2.46 1.03
N PHE A 133 -2.42 -3.18 0.71
CA PHE A 133 -1.61 -3.90 1.69
C PHE A 133 -0.88 -2.98 2.68
N TYR A 134 -0.74 -1.69 2.39
CA TYR A 134 -0.28 -0.73 3.40
C TYR A 134 -1.26 -0.56 4.55
N LEU A 135 -2.54 -0.95 4.39
CA LEU A 135 -3.61 -0.68 5.36
C LEU A 135 -3.70 0.81 5.76
N ASP A 136 -3.27 1.71 4.85
CA ASP A 136 -3.36 3.16 5.01
C ASP A 136 -4.15 3.73 3.83
N TRP A 137 -5.40 4.12 4.11
CA TRP A 137 -6.32 4.65 3.10
C TRP A 137 -5.78 5.92 2.41
N LYS A 138 -4.89 6.69 3.06
CA LYS A 138 -4.32 7.92 2.47
C LYS A 138 -3.40 7.61 1.29
N VAL A 139 -2.75 6.45 1.31
CA VAL A 139 -1.90 5.96 0.21
C VAL A 139 -2.76 5.69 -1.03
N LEU A 140 -3.96 5.10 -0.83
CA LEU A 140 -4.91 4.86 -1.92
C LEU A 140 -5.42 6.16 -2.52
N VAL A 141 -5.74 7.16 -1.70
CA VAL A 141 -6.15 8.48 -2.18
C VAL A 141 -5.04 9.13 -3.01
N THR A 142 -3.78 9.04 -2.55
CA THR A 142 -2.63 9.56 -3.29
C THR A 142 -2.52 8.91 -4.67
N ALA A 143 -2.60 7.59 -4.73
CA ALA A 143 -2.56 6.85 -5.98
C ALA A 143 -3.71 7.26 -6.91
N THR A 144 -4.94 7.29 -6.43
CA THR A 144 -6.09 7.73 -7.23
C THR A 144 -5.93 9.16 -7.75
N THR A 145 -5.46 10.09 -6.92
CA THR A 145 -5.23 11.47 -7.35
C THR A 145 -4.21 11.54 -8.48
N VAL A 146 -3.08 10.83 -8.37
CA VAL A 146 -2.06 10.78 -9.44
C VAL A 146 -2.66 10.23 -10.72
N THR A 147 -3.41 9.13 -10.65
CA THR A 147 -4.05 8.53 -11.83
C THR A 147 -5.04 9.47 -12.50
N LEU A 148 -5.92 10.13 -11.73
CA LEU A 148 -6.91 11.05 -12.31
C LEU A 148 -6.24 12.27 -12.94
N LEU A 149 -5.20 12.82 -12.32
CA LEU A 149 -4.43 13.93 -12.88
C LEU A 149 -3.71 13.52 -14.16
N ASP A 150 -3.05 12.36 -14.15
CA ASP A 150 -2.41 11.81 -15.34
C ASP A 150 -3.41 11.63 -16.49
N HIS A 151 -4.58 11.04 -16.21
CA HIS A 151 -5.61 10.81 -17.22
C HIS A 151 -6.23 12.10 -17.75
N ALA A 152 -6.45 13.09 -16.90
CA ALA A 152 -6.97 14.38 -17.32
C ALA A 152 -5.95 15.17 -18.16
N LEU A 153 -4.68 15.21 -17.72
CA LEU A 153 -3.63 15.96 -18.40
C LEU A 153 -3.26 15.30 -19.73
N ARG A 154 -2.88 14.03 -19.72
CA ARG A 154 -2.53 13.32 -20.97
C ARG A 154 -3.77 13.19 -21.86
N GLY A 155 -4.96 12.97 -21.32
CA GLY A 155 -6.19 12.93 -22.11
C GLY A 155 -6.51 14.24 -22.84
N ALA A 156 -6.04 15.39 -22.33
CA ALA A 156 -6.20 16.69 -22.97
C ALA A 156 -5.07 17.05 -23.96
N PHE A 157 -3.82 16.66 -23.67
CA PHE A 157 -2.64 17.08 -24.42
C PHE A 157 -2.03 16.00 -25.35
N ASP A 158 -2.21 14.73 -25.02
CA ASP A 158 -1.76 13.57 -25.80
C ASP A 158 -2.81 12.43 -25.71
N PRO A 159 -3.99 12.61 -26.33
CA PRO A 159 -5.10 11.66 -26.17
C PRO A 159 -4.76 10.24 -26.66
N ARG A 160 -3.87 10.14 -27.67
CA ARG A 160 -3.43 8.85 -28.21
C ARG A 160 -2.70 8.01 -27.16
N SER A 161 -1.90 8.65 -26.30
CA SER A 161 -1.20 7.97 -25.20
C SER A 161 -2.09 7.29 -24.16
N ILE A 162 -3.38 7.63 -24.11
CA ILE A 162 -4.34 7.07 -23.15
C ILE A 162 -5.46 6.32 -23.84
N TYR A 163 -6.10 6.93 -24.84
CA TYR A 163 -7.30 6.39 -25.46
C TYR A 163 -7.03 5.61 -26.74
N GLY A 164 -5.79 5.63 -27.24
CA GLY A 164 -5.40 5.02 -28.52
C GLY A 164 -5.98 5.73 -29.74
N VAL A 165 -6.54 6.94 -29.57
CA VAL A 165 -7.12 7.78 -30.61
C VAL A 165 -6.66 9.21 -30.45
N ASP A 166 -6.66 10.00 -31.52
CA ASP A 166 -6.17 11.39 -31.51
C ASP A 166 -7.17 12.39 -30.91
N ALA A 167 -8.44 12.00 -30.83
CA ALA A 167 -9.49 12.85 -30.29
C ALA A 167 -9.49 12.82 -28.75
N VAL A 168 -9.80 13.97 -28.15
CA VAL A 168 -10.05 14.07 -26.70
C VAL A 168 -11.36 13.37 -26.37
N GLU A 169 -11.32 12.42 -25.42
CA GLU A 169 -12.45 11.56 -25.07
C GLU A 169 -12.90 11.77 -23.61
N TRP A 170 -13.55 12.92 -23.32
CA TRP A 170 -14.01 13.26 -21.96
C TRP A 170 -14.99 12.24 -21.37
N THR A 171 -15.84 11.62 -22.18
CA THR A 171 -16.78 10.60 -21.71
C THR A 171 -16.05 9.37 -21.19
N ARG A 172 -15.04 8.88 -21.93
CA ARG A 172 -14.20 7.74 -21.48
C ARG A 172 -13.43 8.08 -20.21
N PHE A 173 -12.95 9.32 -20.08
CA PHE A 173 -12.34 9.80 -18.85
C PHE A 173 -13.30 9.71 -17.66
N VAL A 174 -14.52 10.24 -17.81
CA VAL A 174 -15.53 10.23 -16.73
C VAL A 174 -15.91 8.79 -16.36
N GLU A 175 -16.13 7.92 -17.34
CA GLU A 175 -16.41 6.50 -17.10
C GLU A 175 -15.26 5.80 -16.36
N HIS A 176 -14.03 6.01 -16.79
CA HIS A 176 -12.86 5.42 -16.14
C HIS A 176 -12.67 5.95 -14.71
N ALA A 177 -12.80 7.26 -14.52
CA ALA A 177 -12.74 7.90 -13.22
C ALA A 177 -13.82 7.37 -12.26
N PHE A 178 -15.05 7.14 -12.76
CA PHE A 178 -16.11 6.52 -11.99
C PHE A 178 -15.71 5.14 -11.48
N TRP A 179 -15.18 4.26 -12.35
CA TRP A 179 -14.76 2.92 -11.93
C TRP A 179 -13.62 2.95 -10.90
N ILE A 180 -12.65 3.84 -11.08
CA ILE A 180 -11.55 4.03 -10.11
C ILE A 180 -12.10 4.48 -8.75
N LEU A 181 -12.97 5.50 -8.73
CA LEU A 181 -13.54 6.04 -7.50
C LEU A 181 -14.45 5.03 -6.81
N PHE A 182 -15.19 4.24 -7.58
CA PHE A 182 -15.97 3.12 -7.07
C PHE A 182 -15.07 2.11 -6.35
N ALA A 183 -14.02 1.63 -7.01
CA ALA A 183 -13.06 0.70 -6.39
C ALA A 183 -12.37 1.32 -5.15
N LEU A 184 -11.99 2.60 -5.23
CA LEU A 184 -11.37 3.34 -4.12
C LEU A 184 -12.28 3.33 -2.88
N ALA A 185 -13.58 3.56 -3.04
CA ALA A 185 -14.52 3.59 -1.91
C ALA A 185 -14.51 2.27 -1.12
N PHE A 186 -14.53 1.13 -1.83
CA PHE A 186 -14.46 -0.20 -1.20
C PHE A 186 -13.11 -0.45 -0.52
N LEU A 187 -11.99 -0.10 -1.17
CA LEU A 187 -10.66 -0.31 -0.61
C LEU A 187 -10.41 0.58 0.62
N VAL A 188 -10.83 1.85 0.58
CA VAL A 188 -10.76 2.77 1.73
C VAL A 188 -11.60 2.24 2.89
N HIS A 189 -12.82 1.77 2.60
CA HIS A 189 -13.67 1.16 3.62
C HIS A 189 -13.01 -0.07 4.26
N HIS A 190 -12.52 -1.00 3.43
CA HIS A 190 -11.89 -2.23 3.89
C HIS A 190 -10.62 -1.97 4.70
N THR A 191 -9.69 -1.17 4.20
CA THR A 191 -8.42 -0.86 4.89
C THR A 191 -8.67 -0.17 6.24
N SER A 192 -9.59 0.79 6.27
CA SER A 192 -9.96 1.49 7.50
C SER A 192 -10.58 0.56 8.54
N ARG A 193 -11.51 -0.31 8.12
CA ARG A 193 -12.15 -1.28 9.01
C ARG A 193 -11.17 -2.34 9.51
N THR A 194 -10.30 -2.84 8.64
CA THR A 194 -9.27 -3.82 9.00
C THR A 194 -8.34 -3.23 10.06
N LEU A 195 -7.81 -2.02 9.85
CA LEU A 195 -6.93 -1.37 10.83
C LEU A 195 -7.65 -1.13 12.17
N ALA A 196 -8.89 -0.65 12.14
CA ALA A 196 -9.69 -0.44 13.34
C ALA A 196 -9.96 -1.75 14.10
N SER A 197 -10.18 -2.87 13.39
CA SER A 197 -10.35 -4.18 14.02
C SER A 197 -9.07 -4.66 14.71
N TRP A 198 -7.91 -4.51 14.08
CA TRP A 198 -6.62 -4.87 14.70
C TRP A 198 -6.31 -4.03 15.94
N LEU A 199 -6.67 -2.74 15.94
CA LEU A 199 -6.53 -1.89 17.12
C LEU A 199 -7.42 -2.40 18.26
N ARG A 200 -8.71 -2.65 18.00
CA ARG A 200 -9.63 -3.20 19.00
C ARG A 200 -9.14 -4.53 19.58
N PHE A 201 -8.64 -5.43 18.75
CA PHE A 201 -8.06 -6.70 19.23
C PHE A 201 -6.86 -6.50 20.15
N ALA A 202 -6.02 -5.49 19.88
CA ALA A 202 -4.89 -5.19 20.74
C ALA A 202 -5.34 -4.55 22.08
N GLU A 203 -6.39 -3.73 22.07
CA GLU A 203 -6.98 -3.15 23.29
C GLU A 203 -7.64 -4.22 24.15
N GLU A 204 -8.55 -5.00 23.57
CA GLU A 204 -9.27 -6.09 24.25
C GLU A 204 -8.30 -7.15 24.78
N GLY A 205 -7.32 -7.56 23.97
CA GLY A 205 -6.30 -8.51 24.41
C GLY A 205 -5.45 -7.99 25.58
N GLY A 206 -5.12 -6.70 25.58
CA GLY A 206 -4.43 -6.06 26.70
C GLY A 206 -5.28 -6.01 27.97
N MET A 207 -6.58 -5.72 27.84
CA MET A 207 -7.51 -5.72 28.97
C MET A 207 -7.69 -7.12 29.57
N LEU A 208 -7.84 -8.15 28.73
CA LEU A 208 -7.94 -9.54 29.18
C LEU A 208 -6.67 -10.01 29.91
N GLU A 209 -5.49 -9.64 29.39
CA GLU A 209 -4.20 -9.93 30.04
C GLU A 209 -4.11 -9.24 31.42
N ALA A 210 -4.61 -8.01 31.55
CA ALA A 210 -4.65 -7.29 32.81
C ALA A 210 -5.62 -7.92 33.83
N MET A 211 -6.81 -8.32 33.38
CA MET A 211 -7.78 -9.01 34.23
C MET A 211 -7.22 -10.35 34.74
N ALA A 212 -6.63 -11.16 33.85
CA ALA A 212 -6.01 -12.43 34.24
C ALA A 212 -4.87 -12.25 35.25
N GLU A 213 -4.03 -11.23 35.09
CA GLU A 213 -2.97 -10.89 36.04
C GLU A 213 -3.55 -10.50 37.42
N SER A 214 -4.61 -9.68 37.44
CA SER A 214 -5.25 -9.27 38.70
C SER A 214 -5.88 -10.45 39.43
N GLU A 215 -6.56 -11.36 38.71
CA GLU A 215 -7.13 -12.58 39.29
C GLU A 215 -6.05 -13.51 39.82
N TRP A 216 -4.94 -13.66 39.10
CA TRP A 216 -3.82 -14.50 39.52
C TRP A 216 -3.21 -13.96 40.82
N ARG A 217 -3.03 -12.63 40.94
CA ARG A 217 -2.54 -12.00 42.16
C ARG A 217 -3.47 -12.23 43.33
N ALA A 218 -4.77 -12.00 43.15
CA ALA A 218 -5.77 -12.23 44.18
C ALA A 218 -5.73 -13.69 44.69
N ARG A 219 -5.62 -14.67 43.77
CA ARG A 219 -5.48 -16.09 44.15
C ARG A 219 -4.18 -16.38 44.88
N SER A 220 -3.06 -15.84 44.42
CA SER A 220 -1.75 -16.08 45.04
C SER A 220 -1.63 -15.48 46.44
N VAL A 221 -2.32 -14.38 46.74
CA VAL A 221 -2.40 -13.82 48.10
C VAL A 221 -3.19 -14.76 49.00
N VAL A 222 -4.35 -15.24 48.55
CA VAL A 222 -5.18 -16.19 49.30
C VAL A 222 -4.44 -17.50 49.56
N GLU A 223 -3.68 -18.00 48.59
CA GLU A 223 -2.89 -19.22 48.72
C GLU A 223 -1.77 -19.07 49.76
N ARG A 224 -1.02 -17.95 49.74
CA ARG A 224 0.00 -17.66 50.77
C ARG A 224 -0.58 -17.51 52.16
N GLU A 225 -1.71 -16.80 52.30
CA GLU A 225 -2.38 -16.66 53.60
C GLU A 225 -2.84 -18.01 54.16
N ARG A 226 -3.24 -18.94 53.28
CA ARG A 226 -3.61 -20.30 53.67
C ARG A 226 -2.40 -21.10 54.12
N GLU A 227 -1.30 -21.08 53.36
CA GLU A 227 -0.05 -21.75 53.71
C GLU A 227 0.48 -21.27 55.06
N GLU A 228 0.53 -19.95 55.29
CA GLU A 228 0.97 -19.37 56.57
C GLU A 228 0.08 -19.76 57.75
N ARG A 229 -1.24 -19.91 57.53
CA ARG A 229 -2.16 -20.40 58.58
C ARG A 229 -1.90 -21.86 58.91
N GLU A 230 -1.73 -22.70 57.89
CA GLU A 230 -1.44 -24.13 58.06
C GLU A 230 -0.13 -24.32 58.84
N GLU A 231 0.93 -23.56 58.52
CA GLU A 231 2.21 -23.56 59.26
C GLU A 231 2.08 -23.10 60.72
N ARG A 232 1.22 -22.13 61.03
CA ARG A 232 1.01 -21.67 62.42
C ARG A 232 0.20 -22.63 63.27
N THR A 233 -0.59 -23.51 62.64
CA THR A 233 -1.43 -24.49 63.32
C THR A 233 -0.79 -25.88 63.46
N ALA A 234 0.37 -26.09 62.82
CA ALA A 234 1.20 -27.29 62.94
C ALA A 234 2.20 -27.17 64.10
#